data_AF-A0A7J4RK96-F1
#
_entry.id   AF-A0A7J4RK96-F1
#
_cell.length_a   1.000
_cell.length_b   1.000
_cell.length_c   1.000
_cell.angle_alpha   90.00
_cell.angle_beta   90.00
_cell.angle_gamma   90.00
#
_symmetry.space_group_name_H-M   'P 1'
#
loop_
_entity.id
_entity.type
_entity.pdbx_description
1 polymer ?
#
loop_
_entity_poly.entity_id
_entity_poly.type
_entity_poly.pdbx_seq_one_letter_code
_entity_poly.pdbx_strand_id
1 'polypeptide(L)' 'MRTSIQYKGLTNGFVTYRACGSCFSMDVYPYMGFETGQQYECKACGMISSLIVEFETMEALQAFRKAIE' A
#
# COMPACT_ATOMS: atom_id res chain seq x y z
N MET A 1 -3.04 -8.74 21.52
CA MET A 1 -1.74 -8.79 20.84
C MET A 1 -1.93 -9.34 19.43
N ARG A 2 -2.00 -8.46 18.43
CA ARG A 2 -1.83 -8.80 17.00
C ARG A 2 -0.98 -7.67 16.45
N THR A 3 0.33 -7.86 16.47
CA THR A 3 1.30 -6.93 15.90
C THR A 3 0.96 -6.77 14.42
N SER A 4 0.53 -5.57 14.06
CA SER A 4 0.37 -5.12 12.69
C SER A 4 1.68 -5.40 11.96
N ILE A 5 1.68 -6.38 11.07
CA ILE A 5 2.74 -6.65 10.10
C ILE A 5 2.73 -5.43 9.19
N GLN A 6 3.56 -4.45 9.52
CA GLN A 6 3.41 -3.10 8.99
C GLN A 6 3.77 -3.08 7.51
N TYR A 7 2.95 -2.33 6.76
CA TYR A 7 3.02 -1.95 5.36
C TYR A 7 4.30 -1.18 4.95
N LYS A 8 5.42 -1.46 5.63
CA LYS A 8 6.72 -0.82 5.53
C LYS A 8 7.54 -1.51 4.43
N GLY A 9 7.60 -0.88 3.27
CA GLY A 9 8.59 -1.24 2.24
C GLY A 9 9.97 -0.76 2.68
N LEU A 10 11.01 -1.59 2.50
CA LEU A 10 12.41 -1.20 2.73
C LEU A 10 13.08 -0.99 1.38
N THR A 11 12.91 0.20 0.80
CA THR A 11 13.57 0.61 -0.45
C THR A 11 14.69 1.58 -0.09
N ASN A 12 15.96 1.17 -0.21
CA ASN A 12 17.15 2.00 0.06
C ASN A 12 17.27 2.60 1.48
N GLY A 13 16.95 1.83 2.54
CA GLY A 13 17.20 2.24 3.93
C GLY A 13 16.20 3.23 4.52
N PHE A 14 15.20 3.65 3.76
CA PHE A 14 14.06 4.44 4.24
C PHE A 14 12.82 3.56 4.36
N VAL A 15 11.99 3.86 5.36
CA VAL A 15 10.72 3.19 5.61
C VAL A 15 9.65 3.90 4.79
N THR A 16 9.09 3.25 3.77
CA THR A 16 8.00 3.82 2.96
C THR A 16 6.64 3.20 3.33
N TYR A 17 5.58 3.99 3.19
CA TYR A 17 4.19 3.61 3.42
C TYR A 17 3.54 3.27 2.09
N ARG A 18 3.04 2.04 1.97
CA ARG A 18 2.36 1.57 0.75
C ARG A 18 0.85 1.75 0.85
N ALA A 19 0.25 2.29 -0.20
CA ALA A 19 -1.18 2.47 -0.33
C ALA A 19 -1.71 1.96 -1.66
N CYS A 20 -3.00 1.62 -1.69
CA CYS A 20 -3.70 1.20 -2.89
C CYS A 20 -3.77 2.35 -3.90
N GLY A 21 -3.49 2.08 -5.17
CA GLY A 21 -3.58 3.11 -6.23
C GLY A 21 -5.01 3.58 -6.55
N SER A 22 -6.05 2.91 -6.04
CA SER A 22 -7.44 3.25 -6.33
C SER A 22 -8.17 3.88 -5.14
N CYS A 23 -8.17 3.22 -3.98
CA CYS A 23 -8.87 3.71 -2.79
C CYS A 23 -7.94 4.36 -1.76
N PHE A 24 -6.63 4.35 -2.02
CA PHE A 24 -5.59 4.88 -1.14
C PHE A 24 -5.59 4.29 0.27
N SER A 25 -6.25 3.14 0.52
CA SER A 25 -6.14 2.40 1.76
C SER A 25 -4.72 1.84 1.94
N MET A 26 -4.25 1.80 3.19
CA MET A 26 -2.98 1.15 3.53
C MET A 26 -3.12 -0.37 3.63
N ASP A 27 -4.34 -0.92 3.60
CA ASP A 27 -4.58 -2.36 3.73
C ASP A 27 -4.25 -3.11 2.43
N VAL A 28 -2.97 -3.10 2.08
CA VAL A 28 -2.42 -3.67 0.84
C VAL A 28 -1.44 -4.77 1.20
N TYR A 29 -1.64 -5.96 0.63
CA TYR A 29 -0.82 -7.15 0.89
C TYR A 29 -0.34 -7.77 -0.42
N PRO A 30 0.80 -8.48 -0.44
CA PRO A 30 1.22 -9.21 -1.63
C PRO A 30 0.12 -10.19 -2.07
N TYR A 31 -0.23 -10.14 -3.35
CA TYR A 31 -1.19 -11.06 -3.95
C TYR A 31 -0.48 -12.38 -4.27
N MET A 32 -0.98 -13.47 -3.68
CA MET A 32 -0.41 -14.82 -3.82
C MET A 32 -1.14 -15.63 -4.90
N GLY A 33 -1.34 -15.02 -6.06
CA GLY A 33 -1.95 -15.69 -7.22
C GLY A 33 -0.96 -16.50 -8.05
N PHE A 34 -1.46 -17.13 -9.11
CA PHE A 34 -0.63 -17.82 -10.10
C PHE A 34 -0.03 -16.89 -11.15
N GLU A 35 -0.38 -15.60 -11.12
CA GLU A 35 0.13 -14.62 -12.08
C GLU A 35 1.63 -14.35 -11.83
N THR A 36 2.36 -14.15 -12.92
CA THR A 36 3.79 -13.84 -12.86
C THR A 36 4.01 -12.37 -12.51
N GLY A 37 4.84 -12.11 -11.50
CA GLY A 37 5.23 -10.76 -11.09
C GLY A 37 4.77 -10.42 -9.68
N GLN A 38 5.30 -9.34 -9.12
CA GLN A 38 4.89 -8.87 -7.80
C GLN A 38 3.59 -8.06 -7.95
N GLN A 39 2.52 -8.61 -7.40
CA GLN A 39 1.22 -7.96 -7.34
C GLN A 39 0.79 -7.75 -5.90
N TYR A 40 -0.17 -6.86 -5.72
CA TYR A 40 -0.72 -6.51 -4.45
C TYR A 40 -2.24 -6.50 -4.49
N GLU A 41 -2.85 -7.05 -3.44
CA GLU A 41 -4.29 -7.03 -3.22
C GLU A 41 -4.64 -6.03 -2.12
N CYS A 42 -5.59 -5.15 -2.39
CA CYS A 42 -6.14 -4.24 -1.40
C CYS A 42 -7.35 -4.87 -0.71
N LYS A 43 -7.27 -5.08 0.61
CA LYS A 43 -8.37 -5.63 1.41
C LYS A 43 -9.57 -4.69 1.53
N ALA A 44 -9.37 -3.38 1.37
CA ALA A 44 -10.42 -2.39 1.52
C ALA A 44 -11.37 -2.33 0.31
N CYS A 45 -10.83 -2.45 -0.91
CA CYS A 45 -11.64 -2.37 -2.14
C CYS A 45 -11.59 -3.64 -3.01
N GLY A 46 -10.80 -4.65 -2.65
CA GLY A 46 -10.64 -5.90 -3.39
C GLY A 46 -9.80 -5.78 -4.66
N MET A 47 -9.19 -4.62 -4.92
CA MET A 47 -8.38 -4.43 -6.13
C MET A 47 -7.08 -5.22 -6.05
N ILE A 48 -6.82 -6.01 -7.10
CA ILE A 48 -5.53 -6.66 -7.35
C ILE A 48 -4.80 -5.84 -8.42
N SER A 49 -3.59 -5.38 -8.12
CA SER A 49 -2.78 -4.57 -9.04
C SER A 49 -1.29 -4.70 -8.74
N SER A 50 -0.46 -4.61 -9.77
CA SER A 50 1.00 -4.45 -9.62
C SER A 50 1.40 -3.02 -9.27
N LEU A 51 0.49 -2.05 -9.43
CA LEU A 51 0.73 -0.64 -9.12
C LEU A 51 0.30 -0.32 -7.69
N ILE A 52 1.27 0.09 -6.89
CA ILE A 52 1.08 0.64 -5.54
C ILE A 52 1.68 2.04 -5.46
N VAL A 53 1.08 2.87 -4.62
CA VAL A 53 1.63 4.21 -4.34
C VAL A 53 2.44 4.13 -3.07
N GLU A 54 3.68 4.58 -3.14
CA GLU A 54 4.57 4.66 -1.98
C GLU A 54 4.68 6.11 -1.50
N PHE A 55 4.50 6.31 -0.20
CA PHE A 55 4.65 7.59 0.47
C PHE A 55 5.82 7.53 1.44
N GLU A 56 6.61 8.59 1.51
CA GLU A 56 7.73 8.68 2.46
C GLU A 56 7.24 8.85 3.90
N THR A 57 6.13 9.55 4.10
CA THR A 57 5.58 9.85 5.42
C THR A 57 4.08 9.60 5.48
N MET A 58 3.56 9.38 6.70
CA MET A 58 2.13 9.19 6.92
C MET A 58 1.35 10.48 6.64
N GLU A 59 1.96 11.63 6.93
CA GLU A 59 1.40 12.95 6.68
C GLU A 59 1.19 13.20 5.19
N ALA A 60 2.11 12.74 4.33
CA ALA A 60 1.99 12.87 2.89
C ALA A 60 0.76 12.11 2.34
N LEU A 61 0.53 10.89 2.82
CA LEU A 61 -0.65 10.10 2.44
C LEU A 61 -1.94 10.78 2.92
N GLN A 62 -1.97 11.29 4.15
CA GLN A 62 -3.15 12.00 4.66
C GLN A 62 -3.44 13.29 3.90
N ALA A 63 -2.41 14.07 3.59
CA ALA A 63 -2.54 15.28 2.77
C ALA A 63 -3.08 14.95 1.38
N PHE A 64 -2.57 13.88 0.76
CA PHE A 64 -3.01 13.42 -0.54
C PHE A 64 -4.48 12.96 -0.53
N ARG A 65 -4.91 12.19 0.48
CA ARG A 65 -6.31 11.79 0.63
C ARG A 65 -7.25 12.98 0.75
N LYS A 66 -6.88 13.99 1.54
CA LYS A 66 -7.66 15.23 1.71
C LYS A 66 -7.73 16.09 0.45
N ALA A 67 -6.78 15.94 -0.48
CA ALA A 67 -6.76 16.72 -1.72
C ALA A 67 -7.62 16.11 -2.83
N ILE A 68 -8.00 14.84 -2.71
CA ILE A 68 -8.82 14.10 -3.69
C ILE A 68 -10.29 14.01 -3.26
N GLU A 69 -10.55 14.12 -1.95
CA GLU A 69 -11.89 14.34 -1.39
C GLU A 69 -12.45 15.71 -1.79
#